data_AF-A0A453HIC0-F1
#
_entry.id   AF-A0A453HIC0-F1
#
_cell.length_a   1.000
_cell.length_b   1.000
_cell.length_c   1.000
_cell.angle_alpha   90.00
_cell.angle_beta   90.00
_cell.angle_gamma   90.00
#
_symmetry.space_group_name_H-M   'P 1'
#
loop_
_entity.id
_entity.type
_entity.pdbx_description
1 polymer ?
#
loop_
_entity_poly.entity_id
_entity_poly.type
_entity_poly.pdbx_seq_one_letter_code
_entity_poly.pdbx_strand_id
1 'polypeptide(L)'
;MVKQLVCLVIDEAHRASGNHAYCVAVRQLVAAGVPLRILALTATPGSKQPNIQAVINNLCISELIHRDESDLEVKRYVNTRTVELLKVPVGSDTTQVNAMILDLINTHVVQLRAAGVIDNRDAANV
;
A
#
# COMPACT_ATOMS: atom_id res chain seq x y z
N MET A 1 8.44 -21.57 28.48
CA MET A 1 7.65 -20.37 28.11
C MET A 1 6.89 -20.53 26.78
N VAL A 2 7.52 -20.96 25.67
CA VAL A 2 6.85 -20.99 24.35
C VAL A 2 5.74 -22.04 24.19
N LYS A 3 5.65 -23.04 25.08
CA LYS A 3 4.64 -24.11 25.05
C LYS A 3 3.19 -23.66 25.32
N GLN A 4 2.96 -22.40 25.71
CA GLN A 4 1.62 -21.85 25.99
C GLN A 4 1.09 -20.94 24.86
N LEU A 5 1.91 -20.62 23.85
CA LEU A 5 1.48 -19.79 22.74
C LEU A 5 0.69 -20.64 21.73
N VAL A 6 -0.61 -20.42 21.66
CA VAL A 6 -1.52 -21.16 20.76
C VAL A 6 -1.91 -20.37 19.52
N CYS A 7 -1.80 -19.04 19.54
CA CYS A 7 -2.17 -18.16 18.43
C CYS A 7 -1.26 -16.94 18.38
N LEU A 8 -0.80 -16.59 17.17
CA LEU A 8 -0.08 -15.36 16.87
C LEU A 8 -0.88 -14.55 15.85
N VAL A 9 -1.30 -13.34 16.24
CA VAL A 9 -1.98 -12.40 15.35
C VAL A 9 -0.99 -11.32 14.95
N ILE A 10 -0.81 -11.13 13.65
CA ILE A 10 0.07 -10.13 13.07
C ILE A 10 -0.81 -9.07 12.42
N ASP A 11 -0.83 -7.89 13.02
CA ASP A 11 -1.48 -6.72 12.45
C ASP A 11 -0.55 -6.00 11.48
N GLU A 12 -1.14 -5.36 10.47
CA GLU A 12 -0.44 -4.75 9.34
C GLU A 12 0.55 -5.72 8.66
N ALA A 13 0.06 -6.94 8.38
CA ALA A 13 0.86 -8.05 7.88
C ALA A 13 1.60 -7.75 6.55
N HIS A 14 1.19 -6.72 5.81
CA HIS A 14 1.90 -6.23 4.63
C HIS A 14 3.34 -5.78 4.91
N ARG A 15 3.68 -5.51 6.18
CA ARG A 15 5.04 -5.20 6.64
C ARG A 15 5.96 -6.41 6.70
N ALA A 16 5.44 -7.64 6.59
CA ALA A 16 6.20 -8.88 6.68
C ALA A 16 7.07 -9.13 5.43
N SER A 17 8.07 -8.28 5.25
CA SER A 17 9.05 -8.34 4.16
C SER A 17 10.47 -8.33 4.73
N GLY A 18 11.39 -8.99 4.01
CA GLY A 18 12.81 -9.02 4.36
C GLY A 18 13.11 -9.44 5.81
N ASN A 19 13.82 -8.57 6.52
CA ASN A 19 14.28 -8.79 7.90
C ASN A 19 13.35 -8.15 8.96
N HIS A 20 12.09 -7.87 8.62
CA HIS A 20 11.14 -7.39 9.60
C HIS A 20 11.02 -8.36 10.79
N ALA A 21 10.79 -7.83 11.99
CA ALA A 21 10.72 -8.62 13.23
C ALA A 21 9.65 -9.72 13.16
N TYR A 22 8.55 -9.49 12.42
CA TYR A 22 7.50 -10.48 12.15
C TYR A 22 8.07 -11.75 11.51
N CYS A 23 8.87 -11.59 10.45
CA CYS A 23 9.48 -12.70 9.73
C CYS A 23 10.46 -13.46 10.64
N VAL A 24 11.21 -12.74 11.47
CA VAL A 24 12.15 -13.36 12.43
C VAL A 24 11.41 -14.17 13.48
N ALA A 25 10.35 -13.60 14.08
CA ALA A 25 9.55 -14.26 15.10
C ALA A 25 8.89 -15.53 14.56
N VAL A 26 8.24 -15.45 13.38
CA VAL A 26 7.61 -16.62 12.76
C VAL A 26 8.64 -17.70 12.45
N ARG A 27 9.79 -17.36 11.85
CA ARG A 27 10.86 -18.34 11.60
C ARG A 27 11.35 -19.03 12.88
N GLN A 28 11.51 -18.29 13.97
CA GLN A 28 11.93 -18.87 15.25
C GLN A 28 10.86 -19.79 15.85
N LEU A 29 9.58 -19.41 15.79
CA LEU A 29 8.47 -20.24 16.28
C LEU A 29 8.31 -21.53 15.47
N VAL A 30 8.42 -21.43 14.15
CA VAL A 30 8.38 -22.58 13.24
C VAL A 30 9.56 -23.51 13.47
N ALA A 31 10.79 -22.96 13.58
CA ALA A 31 11.99 -23.76 13.86
C ALA A 31 11.94 -24.46 15.22
N ALA A 32 11.30 -23.85 16.22
CA ALA A 32 11.07 -24.44 17.52
C ALA A 32 9.94 -25.49 17.54
N GLY A 33 9.27 -25.73 16.41
CA GLY A 33 8.18 -26.71 16.29
C GLY A 33 6.97 -26.38 17.16
N VAL A 34 6.71 -25.10 17.42
CA VAL A 34 5.57 -24.67 18.24
C VAL A 34 4.28 -24.88 17.45
N PRO A 35 3.32 -25.68 17.92
CA PRO A 35 2.03 -25.84 17.25
C PRO A 35 1.16 -24.61 17.55
N LEU A 36 1.11 -23.65 16.63
CA LEU A 36 0.28 -22.45 16.78
C LEU A 36 -0.53 -22.14 15.52
N ARG A 37 -1.62 -21.39 15.70
CA ARG A 37 -2.32 -20.69 14.61
C ARG A 37 -1.64 -19.35 14.35
N ILE A 38 -1.38 -19.03 13.08
CA ILE A 38 -0.96 -17.69 12.66
C ILE A 38 -2.13 -17.03 11.93
N LEU A 39 -2.46 -15.81 12.32
CA LEU A 39 -3.43 -14.95 11.63
C LEU A 39 -2.72 -13.67 11.19
N ALA A 40 -2.89 -13.30 9.92
CA ALA A 40 -2.31 -12.11 9.32
C ALA A 40 -3.44 -11.16 8.91
N LEU A 41 -3.51 -10.00 9.56
CA LEU A 41 -4.51 -8.97 9.29
C LEU A 41 -3.86 -7.86 8.48
N THR A 42 -4.48 -7.48 7.36
CA THR A 42 -4.03 -6.34 6.55
C THR A 42 -5.15 -5.86 5.64
N ALA A 43 -5.22 -4.54 5.43
CA ALA A 43 -6.11 -3.97 4.42
C ALA A 43 -5.62 -4.29 3.00
N THR A 44 -4.30 -4.32 2.79
CA THR A 44 -3.69 -4.69 1.50
C THR A 44 -2.41 -5.49 1.76
N PRO A 45 -2.26 -6.72 1.24
CA PRO A 45 -1.04 -7.51 1.46
C PRO A 45 0.14 -7.04 0.58
N GLY A 46 -0.11 -6.18 -0.41
CA GLY A 46 0.89 -5.61 -1.31
C GLY A 46 0.26 -5.15 -2.62
N SER A 47 0.95 -4.27 -3.35
CA SER A 47 0.48 -3.73 -4.63
C SER A 47 0.81 -4.58 -5.86
N LYS A 48 1.64 -5.63 -5.70
CA LYS A 48 2.08 -6.53 -6.77
C LYS A 48 2.08 -7.97 -6.29
N GLN A 49 1.77 -8.90 -7.17
CA GLN A 49 1.73 -10.34 -6.87
C GLN A 49 3.01 -10.87 -6.18
N PRO A 50 4.24 -10.50 -6.58
CA PRO A 50 5.45 -10.95 -5.88
C PRO A 50 5.52 -10.51 -4.43
N ASN A 51 5.04 -9.30 -4.12
CA ASN A 51 5.05 -8.76 -2.76
C ASN A 51 4.03 -9.50 -1.88
N ILE A 52 2.84 -9.79 -2.43
CA ILE A 52 1.80 -10.57 -1.74
C ILE A 52 2.34 -11.97 -1.43
N GLN A 53 2.97 -12.63 -2.41
CA GLN A 53 3.55 -13.95 -2.23
C GLN A 53 4.66 -13.96 -1.17
N ALA A 54 5.48 -12.91 -1.11
CA ALA A 54 6.51 -12.79 -0.11
C ALA A 54 5.92 -12.74 1.31
N VAL A 55 4.84 -11.98 1.52
CA VAL A 55 4.14 -11.92 2.82
C VAL A 55 3.57 -13.29 3.20
N ILE A 56 2.90 -13.97 2.25
CA ILE A 56 2.35 -15.32 2.46
C ILE A 56 3.45 -16.30 2.89
N ASN A 57 4.57 -16.32 2.18
CA ASN A 57 5.68 -17.22 2.45
C ASN A 57 6.35 -16.90 3.79
N ASN A 58 6.61 -15.62 4.07
CA ASN A 58 7.31 -15.18 5.29
C ASN A 58 6.53 -15.48 6.57
N LEU A 59 5.19 -15.42 6.49
CA LEU A 59 4.29 -15.66 7.62
C LEU A 59 3.74 -17.08 7.66
N CYS A 60 4.13 -17.94 6.72
CA CYS A 60 3.64 -19.32 6.56
C CYS A 60 2.11 -19.41 6.45
N ILE A 61 1.51 -18.52 5.65
CA ILE A 61 0.06 -18.47 5.44
C ILE A 61 -0.37 -19.53 4.44
N SER A 62 -1.33 -20.36 4.83
CA SER A 62 -1.88 -21.43 3.97
C SER A 62 -3.12 -20.99 3.18
N GLU A 63 -3.83 -19.97 3.65
CA GLU A 63 -5.10 -19.53 3.07
C GLU A 63 -5.19 -18.00 3.12
N LEU A 64 -5.52 -17.40 1.98
CA LEU A 64 -5.80 -15.97 1.84
C LEU A 64 -7.29 -15.78 1.70
N ILE A 65 -7.90 -15.10 2.66
CA ILE A 65 -9.31 -14.70 2.61
C ILE A 65 -9.37 -13.22 2.30
N HIS A 66 -9.94 -12.87 1.15
CA HIS A 66 -10.22 -11.50 0.76
C HIS A 66 -11.71 -11.22 0.91
N ARG A 67 -12.02 -10.04 1.44
CA ARG A 67 -13.36 -9.48 1.45
C ARG A 67 -13.30 -7.99 1.11
N ASP A 68 -14.22 -7.52 0.29
CA ASP A 68 -14.45 -6.12 -0.05
C ASP A 68 -15.90 -5.70 0.26
N GLU A 69 -16.23 -4.44 0.00
CA GLU A 69 -17.55 -3.88 0.26
C GLU A 69 -18.65 -4.47 -0.64
N SER A 70 -18.28 -5.13 -1.73
CA SER A 70 -19.22 -5.74 -2.69
C SER A 70 -19.63 -7.16 -2.33
N ASP A 71 -18.87 -7.83 -1.46
CA ASP A 71 -19.14 -9.20 -1.00
C ASP A 71 -20.55 -9.36 -0.41
N LEU A 72 -21.24 -10.44 -0.77
CA LEU A 72 -22.64 -10.69 -0.35
C LEU A 72 -22.82 -10.74 1.18
N GLU A 73 -21.81 -11.23 1.89
CA GLU A 73 -21.81 -11.30 3.35
C GLU A 73 -21.55 -9.93 4.01
N VAL A 74 -20.76 -9.07 3.35
CA VAL A 74 -20.33 -7.76 3.89
C VAL A 74 -21.30 -6.65 3.49
N LYS A 75 -21.78 -6.65 2.24
CA LYS A 75 -22.60 -5.61 1.61
C LYS A 75 -23.81 -5.19 2.44
N ARG A 76 -24.42 -6.11 3.19
CA ARG A 76 -25.58 -5.82 4.06
C ARG A 76 -25.24 -4.90 5.25
N TYR A 77 -23.96 -4.82 5.60
CA TYR A 77 -23.42 -4.00 6.69
C TYR A 77 -22.71 -2.75 6.18
N VAL A 78 -22.57 -2.58 4.86
CA VAL A 78 -21.94 -1.41 4.25
C VAL A 78 -22.97 -0.28 4.16
N ASN A 79 -22.64 0.86 4.77
CA ASN A 79 -23.48 2.05 4.69
C ASN A 79 -23.28 2.75 3.35
N THR A 80 -24.38 2.95 2.61
CA THR A 80 -24.34 3.71 1.35
C THR A 80 -24.00 5.16 1.62
N ARG A 81 -22.96 5.68 0.96
CA ARG A 81 -22.60 7.09 0.98
C ARG A 81 -22.92 7.74 -0.36
N THR A 82 -23.69 8.83 -0.34
CA THR A 82 -23.86 9.69 -1.50
C THR A 82 -22.65 10.64 -1.58
N VAL A 83 -21.93 10.60 -2.71
CA VAL A 83 -20.81 11.51 -2.96
C VAL A 83 -21.24 12.50 -4.05
N GLU A 84 -21.35 13.77 -3.69
CA GLU A 84 -21.59 14.86 -4.64
C GLU A 84 -20.25 15.55 -4.95
N LEU A 85 -19.79 15.41 -6.20
CA LEU A 85 -18.57 16.06 -6.65
C LEU A 85 -18.89 17.46 -7.17
N LEU A 86 -18.61 18.48 -6.35
CA LEU A 86 -18.73 19.88 -6.76
C LEU A 86 -17.44 20.35 -7.45
N LYS A 87 -17.46 20.40 -8.78
CA LYS A 87 -16.33 20.92 -9.55
C LYS A 87 -16.39 22.45 -9.58
N VAL A 88 -15.53 23.09 -8.80
CA VAL A 88 -15.41 24.56 -8.78
C VAL A 88 -14.49 25.02 -9.91
N PRO A 89 -14.92 25.96 -10.76
CA PRO A 89 -14.05 26.55 -11.78
C PRO A 89 -12.85 27.25 -11.14
N VAL A 90 -11.66 27.04 -11.71
CA VAL A 90 -10.45 27.74 -11.28
C VAL A 90 -10.56 29.20 -11.75
N GLY A 91 -10.27 30.15 -10.86
CA GLY A 91 -10.28 31.58 -11.20
C GLY A 91 -9.19 31.94 -12.22
N SER A 92 -9.40 33.03 -12.97
CA SER A 92 -8.42 33.57 -13.92
C SER A 92 -7.08 33.85 -13.25
N ASP A 93 -7.11 34.44 -12.05
CA ASP A 93 -5.92 34.85 -11.31
C ASP A 93 -5.09 33.63 -10.90
N THR A 94 -5.75 32.58 -10.38
CA THR A 94 -5.09 31.31 -10.04
C THR A 94 -4.49 30.65 -11.27
N THR A 95 -5.18 30.72 -12.42
CA THR A 95 -4.69 30.16 -13.68
C THR A 95 -3.45 30.91 -14.17
N GLN A 96 -3.45 32.24 -14.04
CA GLN A 96 -2.32 33.09 -14.41
C GLN A 96 -1.10 32.85 -13.52
N VAL A 97 -1.30 32.79 -12.20
CA VAL A 97 -0.22 32.46 -11.25
C VAL A 97 0.33 31.06 -11.51
N ASN A 98 -0.55 30.07 -11.77
CA ASN A 98 -0.12 28.72 -12.10
C ASN A 98 0.71 28.67 -13.39
N ALA A 99 0.31 29.43 -14.42
CA ALA A 99 1.08 29.54 -15.66
C ALA A 99 2.48 30.13 -15.40
N MET A 100 2.58 31.20 -14.61
CA MET A 100 3.88 31.80 -14.26
C MET A 100 4.79 30.83 -13.47
N ILE A 101 4.20 30.06 -12.54
CA ILE A 101 4.93 29.03 -11.79
C ILE A 101 5.39 27.92 -12.75
N LEU A 102 4.53 27.47 -13.66
CA LEU A 102 4.88 26.44 -14.65
C LEU A 102 6.00 26.91 -15.58
N ASP A 103 6.02 28.18 -16.00
CA ASP A 103 7.09 28.73 -16.83
C ASP A 103 8.44 28.73 -16.09
N LEU A 104 8.45 29.10 -14.81
CA LEU A 104 9.64 29.03 -13.97
C LEU A 104 10.13 27.58 -13.81
N ILE A 105 9.22 26.66 -13.49
CA ILE A 105 9.54 25.23 -13.34
C ILE A 105 10.07 24.66 -14.66
N ASN A 106 9.43 24.98 -15.78
CA ASN A 106 9.82 24.50 -17.11
C ASN A 106 11.26 24.89 -17.47
N THR A 107 11.70 26.09 -17.08
CA THR A 107 13.08 26.54 -17.31
C THR A 107 14.08 25.59 -16.64
N HIS A 108 13.83 25.19 -15.40
CA HIS A 108 14.69 24.25 -14.68
C HIS A 108 14.54 22.81 -15.18
N VAL A 109 13.32 22.39 -15.52
CA VAL A 109 13.05 21.05 -16.10
C VAL A 109 13.82 20.87 -17.41
N VAL A 110 13.86 21.87 -18.28
CA VAL A 110 14.63 21.81 -19.54
C VAL A 110 16.12 21.64 -19.27
N GLN A 111 16.69 22.38 -18.32
CA GLN A 111 18.11 22.25 -17.94
C GLN A 111 18.43 20.85 -17.40
N LEU A 112 17.57 20.33 -16.51
CA LEU A 112 17.73 19.00 -15.93
C LEU A 112 17.56 17.89 -16.96
N ARG A 113 16.67 18.05 -17.94
CA ARG A 113 16.54 17.12 -19.09
C ARG A 113 17.78 17.15 -19.98
N ALA A 114 18.29 18.34 -20.31
CA ALA A 114 19.51 18.48 -21.12
C ALA A 114 20.75 17.86 -20.43
N ALA A 115 20.79 17.92 -19.10
CA ALA A 115 21.81 17.26 -18.29
C ALA A 115 21.58 15.74 -18.09
N GLY A 116 20.50 15.17 -18.63
CA GLY A 116 20.17 13.74 -18.50
C GLY A 116 19.74 13.31 -17.10
N VAL A 117 19.35 14.25 -16.23
CA VAL A 117 19.01 13.99 -14.82
C VAL A 117 17.56 13.52 -14.66
N ILE A 118 16.65 14.01 -15.51
CA ILE A 118 15.22 13.65 -15.49
C ILE A 118 14.72 13.23 -16.87
N ASP A 119 13.77 12.30 -16.88
CA ASP A 119 13.21 11.69 -18.09
C ASP A 119 12.14 12.59 -18.76
N ASN A 120 11.80 12.32 -20.02
CA ASN A 120 11.01 13.23 -20.88
C ASN A 120 9.49 13.26 -20.58
N ARG A 121 9.09 13.38 -19.31
CA ARG A 121 7.67 13.54 -18.91
C ARG A 121 7.32 15.01 -18.77
N ASP A 122 6.23 15.44 -19.40
CA ASP A 122 5.76 16.82 -19.38
C ASP A 122 5.46 17.32 -17.97
N ALA A 123 5.95 18.52 -17.63
CA ALA A 123 5.72 19.12 -16.31
C ALA A 123 4.23 19.41 -16.04
N ALA A 124 3.42 19.51 -17.09
CA ALA A 124 1.97 19.70 -17.03
C ALA A 124 1.17 18.40 -16.77
N ASN A 125 1.82 17.23 -16.80
CA ASN A 125 1.20 15.90 -16.68
C ASN A 125 1.71 15.12 -15.45
N VAL A 126 2.06 15.83 -14.37
CA VAL A 126 2.37 15.21 -13.07
C VAL A 126 1.11 15.16 -12.19
#